data_AF-A0A379TJU4-F1
#
_entry.id   AF-A0A379TJU4-F1
#
_cell.length_a   1.000
_cell.length_b   1.000
_cell.length_c   1.000
_cell.angle_alpha   90.00
_cell.angle_beta   90.00
_cell.angle_gamma   90.00
#
_symmetry.space_group_name_H-M   'P 1'
#
loop_
_entity.id
_entity.type
_entity.pdbx_description
1 polymer ?
#
loop_
_entity_poly.entity_id
_entity_poly.type
_entity_poly.pdbx_seq_one_letter_code
_entity_poly.pdbx_strand_id
1 'polypeptide(L)'
;MDKALFERLTQSMSQMNEIIEGTREPSRTFHIDAMKIKEIRQASGLSQSKFAELISVNVDTLRNWEQGRRSPTGPAKALLRAIANDPRNVIQALRY
;
A
#
# COMPACT_ATOMS: atom_id res chain seq x y z
N MET A 1 -18.02 -31.28 -7.21
CA MET A 1 -17.12 -30.11 -7.09
C MET A 1 -17.11 -29.37 -8.42
N ASP A 2 -17.09 -28.04 -8.39
CA ASP A 2 -17.00 -27.22 -9.61
C ASP A 2 -15.61 -27.38 -10.24
N LYS A 3 -15.56 -27.98 -11.44
CA LYS A 3 -14.33 -28.27 -12.17
C LYS A 3 -13.56 -26.98 -12.50
N ALA A 4 -14.27 -25.90 -12.79
CA ALA A 4 -13.68 -24.60 -13.08
C ALA A 4 -13.04 -23.93 -11.85
N LEU A 5 -13.53 -24.24 -10.64
CA LEU A 5 -12.89 -23.79 -9.40
C LEU A 5 -11.60 -24.57 -9.15
N PHE A 6 -11.63 -25.89 -9.33
CA PHE A 6 -10.47 -26.75 -9.14
C PHE A 6 -9.31 -26.37 -10.07
N GLU A 7 -9.60 -26.18 -11.36
CA GLU A 7 -8.60 -25.78 -12.37
C GLU A 7 -7.98 -24.40 -12.08
N ARG A 8 -8.78 -23.44 -11.59
CA ARG A 8 -8.24 -22.13 -11.18
C ARG A 8 -7.32 -22.23 -9.98
N LEU A 9 -7.66 -23.06 -9.00
CA LEU A 9 -6.85 -23.21 -7.78
C LEU A 9 -5.50 -23.87 -8.08
N THR A 10 -5.48 -24.94 -8.89
CA THR A 10 -4.23 -25.59 -9.30
C THR A 10 -3.36 -24.64 -10.13
N GLN A 11 -3.97 -23.84 -11.00
CA GLN A 11 -3.27 -22.81 -11.76
C GLN A 11 -2.65 -21.75 -10.84
N SER A 12 -3.38 -21.22 -9.85
CA SER A 12 -2.83 -20.23 -8.90
C SER A 12 -1.68 -20.79 -8.05
N MET A 13 -1.71 -22.07 -7.68
CA MET A 13 -0.62 -22.72 -6.96
C MET A 13 0.66 -22.84 -7.81
N SER A 14 0.54 -23.19 -9.09
CA SER A 14 1.67 -23.21 -10.03
C SER A 14 2.31 -21.82 -10.17
N GLN A 15 1.47 -20.81 -10.35
CA GLN A 15 1.89 -19.41 -10.46
C GLN A 15 2.64 -18.93 -9.21
N MET A 16 2.20 -19.35 -8.02
CA MET A 16 2.89 -19.04 -6.76
C MET A 16 4.29 -19.65 -6.72
N ASN A 17 4.45 -20.90 -7.16
CA ASN A 17 5.76 -21.55 -7.18
C ASN A 17 6.73 -20.86 -8.14
N GLU A 18 6.25 -20.50 -9.34
CA GLU A 18 7.04 -19.75 -10.34
C GLU A 18 7.49 -18.37 -9.81
N ILE A 19 6.66 -17.70 -9.01
CA ILE A 19 7.02 -16.43 -8.36
C ILE A 19 8.08 -16.63 -7.27
N ILE A 20 7.98 -17.70 -6.47
CA ILE A 20 8.96 -18.03 -5.42
C ILE A 20 10.32 -18.36 -6.03
N GLU A 21 10.34 -19.10 -7.14
CA GLU A 21 11.57 -19.45 -7.87
C GLU A 21 12.11 -18.32 -8.74
N GLY A 22 11.39 -17.18 -8.83
CA GLY A 22 11.80 -16.01 -9.60
C GLY A 22 11.72 -16.19 -11.12
N THR A 23 11.09 -17.27 -11.60
CA THR A 23 10.88 -17.53 -13.03
C THR A 23 9.66 -16.79 -13.58
N ARG A 24 8.84 -16.22 -12.70
CA ARG A 24 7.69 -15.38 -13.04
C ARG A 24 7.60 -14.14 -12.17
N GLU A 25 7.39 -12.99 -12.80
CA GLU A 25 7.08 -11.77 -12.06
C GLU A 25 5.64 -11.80 -11.51
N PRO A 26 5.40 -11.34 -10.26
CA PRO A 26 4.06 -11.21 -9.71
C PRO A 26 3.17 -10.36 -10.60
N SER A 27 1.95 -10.83 -10.89
CA SER A 27 1.00 -10.12 -11.76
C SER A 27 0.66 -8.71 -11.26
N ARG A 28 0.75 -8.46 -9.94
CA ARG A 28 0.60 -7.15 -9.31
C ARG A 28 1.45 -7.05 -8.03
N THR A 29 2.52 -6.26 -8.08
CA THR A 29 3.28 -5.82 -6.89
C THR A 29 2.82 -4.42 -6.50
N PHE A 30 2.25 -4.25 -5.31
CA PHE A 30 1.93 -2.93 -4.78
C PHE A 30 3.15 -2.32 -4.12
N HIS A 31 4.05 -1.78 -4.93
CA HIS A 31 5.11 -0.89 -4.45
C HIS A 31 4.50 0.50 -4.21
N ILE A 32 4.28 0.82 -2.94
CA ILE A 32 4.08 2.21 -2.53
C ILE A 32 5.47 2.85 -2.53
N ASP A 33 5.84 3.48 -3.65
CA ASP A 33 7.09 4.21 -3.81
C ASP A 33 7.08 5.50 -2.97
N ALA A 34 8.24 5.99 -2.56
CA ALA A 34 8.43 7.21 -1.81
C ALA A 34 7.74 8.42 -2.48
N MET A 35 7.82 8.52 -3.82
CA MET A 35 7.09 9.54 -4.59
C MET A 35 5.57 9.42 -4.41
N LYS A 36 5.04 8.19 -4.42
CA LYS A 36 3.61 7.91 -4.24
C LYS A 36 3.12 8.38 -2.87
N ILE A 37 3.93 8.22 -1.81
CA ILE A 37 3.56 8.64 -0.46
C ILE A 37 3.44 10.16 -0.39
N LYS A 38 4.39 10.88 -1.00
CA LYS A 38 4.37 12.33 -1.07
C LYS A 38 3.16 12.85 -1.86
N GLU A 39 2.82 12.20 -2.97
CA GLU A 39 1.62 12.51 -3.76
C GLU A 39 0.33 12.30 -2.95
N ILE A 40 0.21 11.18 -2.23
CA ILE A 40 -0.96 10.89 -1.38
C ILE A 40 -1.15 11.99 -0.34
N ARG A 41 -0.07 12.42 0.32
CA ARG A 41 -0.13 13.55 1.26
C ARG A 41 -0.50 14.86 0.58
N GLN A 42 0.06 15.16 -0.58
CA GLN A 42 -0.27 16.40 -1.30
C GLN A 42 -1.74 16.42 -1.73
N ALA A 43 -2.28 15.28 -2.17
CA ALA A 43 -3.68 15.12 -2.52
C ALA A 43 -4.63 15.32 -1.33
N SER A 44 -4.16 15.05 -0.10
CA SER A 44 -4.92 15.33 1.13
C SER A 44 -4.91 16.81 1.54
N GLY A 45 -4.07 17.65 0.92
CA GLY A 45 -3.90 19.06 1.28
C GLY A 45 -3.26 19.30 2.65
N LEU A 46 -2.61 18.29 3.23
CA LEU A 46 -2.03 18.37 4.58
C LEU A 46 -0.51 18.59 4.55
N SER A 47 0.01 19.30 5.55
CA SER A 47 1.45 19.35 5.83
C SER A 47 1.97 17.97 6.24
N GLN A 48 3.29 17.75 6.19
CA GLN A 48 3.90 16.52 6.71
C GLN A 48 3.50 16.24 8.16
N SER A 49 3.50 17.26 9.02
CA SER A 49 3.10 17.12 10.43
C SER A 49 1.66 16.67 10.59
N LYS A 50 0.70 17.37 9.96
CA LYS A 50 -0.73 17.03 10.04
C LYS A 50 -1.06 15.68 9.41
N PHE A 51 -0.38 15.31 8.33
CA PHE A 51 -0.57 14.01 7.71
C PHE A 51 -0.01 12.88 8.57
N ALA A 52 1.17 13.08 9.18
CA ALA A 52 1.76 12.11 10.10
C ALA A 52 0.86 11.90 11.33
N GLU A 53 0.31 12.97 11.88
CA GLU A 53 -0.68 12.93 12.96
C GLU A 53 -1.94 12.16 12.55
N LEU A 54 -2.50 12.45 11.36
CA LEU A 54 -3.69 11.78 10.83
C LEU A 54 -3.52 10.25 10.72
N ILE A 55 -2.33 9.78 10.34
CA ILE A 55 -2.04 8.34 10.18
C ILE A 55 -1.33 7.74 11.40
N SER A 56 -1.28 8.46 12.52
CA SER A 56 -0.69 8.03 13.80
C SER A 56 0.77 7.58 13.70
N VAL A 57 1.61 8.35 13.00
CA VAL A 57 3.06 8.14 12.92
C VAL A 57 3.83 9.41 13.28
N ASN A 58 5.11 9.26 13.63
CA ASN A 58 5.99 10.42 13.80
C ASN A 58 6.26 11.09 12.43
N VAL A 59 6.35 12.42 12.41
CA VAL A 59 6.74 13.20 11.23
C VAL A 59 8.06 12.73 10.62
N ASP A 60 9.02 12.29 11.44
CA ASP A 60 10.29 11.75 10.95
C ASP A 60 10.14 10.39 10.28
N THR A 61 9.18 9.57 10.73
CA THR A 61 8.80 8.33 10.06
C THR A 61 8.25 8.62 8.66
N LEU A 62 7.31 9.57 8.56
CA LEU A 62 6.76 10.00 7.27
C LEU A 62 7.84 10.57 6.35
N ARG A 63 8.76 11.39 6.86
CA ARG A 63 9.88 11.94 6.09
C ARG A 63 10.79 10.85 5.55
N ASN A 64 11.14 9.86 6.38
CA ASN A 64 11.96 8.73 5.95
C ASN A 64 11.26 7.92 4.84
N TRP A 65 9.94 7.82 4.87
CA TRP A 65 9.15 7.20 3.81
C TRP A 65 9.11 8.04 2.52
N GLU A 66 8.80 9.33 2.60
CA GLU A 66 8.78 10.24 1.44
C GLU A 66 10.17 10.42 0.78
N GLN A 67 11.25 10.18 1.52
CA GLN A 67 12.62 10.21 1.02
C GLN A 67 13.15 8.83 0.58
N GLY A 68 12.37 7.76 0.76
CA GLY A 68 12.77 6.39 0.41
C GLY A 68 13.83 5.77 1.31
N ARG A 69 14.20 6.42 2.43
CA ARG A 69 15.15 5.87 3.42
C ARG A 69 14.60 4.67 4.17
N ARG A 70 13.27 4.61 4.32
CA ARG A 70 12.54 3.46 4.88
C ARG A 70 11.25 3.23 4.12
N SER A 71 10.71 2.02 4.24
CA SER A 71 9.39 1.67 3.70
C SER A 71 8.33 1.58 4.80
N PRO A 72 7.06 1.91 4.51
CA PRO A 72 5.96 1.66 5.42
C PRO A 72 5.74 0.15 5.67
N THR A 73 5.25 -0.19 6.86
CA THR A 73 4.88 -1.56 7.24
C THR A 73 3.53 -1.96 6.64
N GLY A 74 3.14 -3.23 6.74
CA GLY A 74 1.88 -3.75 6.15
C GLY A 74 0.63 -2.91 6.48
N PRO A 75 0.35 -2.60 7.75
CA PRO A 75 -0.79 -1.76 8.13
C PRO A 75 -0.70 -0.33 7.56
N ALA A 76 0.49 0.29 7.63
CA ALA A 76 0.71 1.62 7.07
C ALA A 76 0.53 1.64 5.54
N LYS A 77 1.00 0.60 4.83
CA LYS A 77 0.77 0.42 3.39
C LYS A 77 -0.71 0.30 3.07
N ALA A 78 -1.47 -0.47 3.85
CA ALA A 78 -2.91 -0.61 3.68
C ALA A 78 -3.64 0.72 3.89
N LEU A 79 -3.26 1.48 4.91
CA LEU A 79 -3.84 2.80 5.19
C LEU A 79 -3.52 3.82 4.09
N LEU A 80 -2.25 3.92 3.67
CA LEU A 80 -1.83 4.80 2.58
C LEU A 80 -2.58 4.47 1.28
N ARG A 81 -2.80 3.18 1.02
CA ARG A 81 -3.57 2.71 -0.12
C ARG A 81 -5.06 3.07 -0.01
N ALA A 82 -5.65 2.96 1.18
CA ALA A 82 -7.02 3.38 1.42
C ALA A 82 -7.18 4.88 1.14
N ILE A 83 -6.28 5.71 1.67
CA ILE A 83 -6.25 7.16 1.41
C ILE A 83 -6.06 7.45 -0.08
N ALA A 84 -5.20 6.70 -0.79
CA ALA A 84 -4.98 6.87 -2.22
C ALA A 84 -6.23 6.57 -3.06
N ASN A 85 -7.02 5.58 -2.65
CA ASN A 85 -8.22 5.14 -3.38
C ASN A 85 -9.46 5.99 -3.07
N ASP A 86 -9.62 6.41 -1.80
CA ASP A 86 -10.76 7.20 -1.34
C ASP A 86 -10.32 8.25 -0.31
N PRO A 87 -9.63 9.32 -0.75
CA PRO A 87 -9.09 10.30 0.17
C PRO A 87 -10.18 11.00 0.97
N ARG A 88 -11.35 11.28 0.38
CA ARG A 88 -12.42 12.03 1.05
C ARG A 88 -12.99 11.25 2.24
N ASN A 89 -13.44 10.02 2.03
CA ASN A 89 -14.09 9.26 3.10
C ASN A 89 -13.07 8.74 4.12
N VAL A 90 -11.88 8.32 3.67
CA VAL A 90 -10.87 7.78 4.58
C VAL A 90 -10.29 8.89 5.47
N ILE A 91 -9.97 10.07 4.93
CA ILE A 91 -9.51 11.20 5.77
C ILE A 91 -10.61 11.61 6.75
N GLN A 92 -11.87 11.63 6.32
CA GLN A 92 -12.99 11.93 7.20
C GLN A 92 -13.12 10.90 8.34
N ALA A 93 -12.92 9.61 8.05
CA ALA A 93 -12.97 8.54 9.05
C ALA A 93 -11.78 8.56 10.03
N LEU A 94 -10.66 9.17 9.64
CA LEU A 94 -9.47 9.34 10.49
C LEU A 94 -9.53 10.60 11.37
N ARG A 95 -10.47 11.52 11.10
CA ARG A 95 -10.73 12.69 11.95
C ARG A 95 -11.62 12.27 13.12
N TYR A 96 -10.99 11.78 14.18
CA TYR A 96 -11.62 11.68 15.51
C TYR A 96 -11.63 13.03 16.21
#